data_AF-A0A7W1ZS04-F1
#
_entry.id   AF-A0A7W1ZS04-F1
#
_cell.length_a   1.000
_cell.length_b   1.000
_cell.length_c   1.000
_cell.angle_alpha   90.00
_cell.angle_beta   90.00
_cell.angle_gamma   90.00
#
_symmetry.space_group_name_H-M   'P 1'
#
loop_
_entity.id
_entity.type
_entity.pdbx_description
1 polymer ?
#
loop_
_entity_poly.entity_id
_entity_poly.type
_entity_poly.pdbx_seq_one_letter_code
_entity_poly.pdbx_strand_id
1 'polypeptide(L)' 'MNEAATPVGSPADNNFAVENLASNAQFELSVSALNNGGESPRSAVVIFQTA' A
#
# COMPACT_ATOMS: atom_id res chain seq x y z
N MET A 1 6.66 11.12 14.74
CA MET A 1 6.55 11.59 13.34
C MET A 1 5.87 10.46 12.59
N ASN A 2 4.62 10.63 12.18
CA ASN A 2 3.98 9.69 11.27
C ASN A 2 4.48 10.05 9.87
N GLU A 3 5.42 9.29 9.31
CA GLU A 3 5.74 9.46 7.89
C GLU A 3 4.46 9.21 7.08
N ALA A 4 4.17 10.12 6.14
CA ALA A 4 3.10 9.89 5.18
C ALA A 4 3.47 8.63 4.38
N ALA A 5 2.54 7.66 4.30
CA ALA A 5 2.77 6.42 3.58
C ALA A 5 3.17 6.74 2.12
N THR A 6 4.26 6.14 1.65
CA THR A 6 4.75 6.34 0.28
C THR A 6 3.89 5.55 -0.71
N PRO A 7 3.24 6.19 -1.70
CA PRO A 7 2.52 5.47 -2.75
C PRO A 7 3.47 4.63 -3.60
N VAL A 8 3.16 3.35 -3.79
CA VAL A 8 3.96 2.41 -4.59
C VAL A 8 3.27 1.93 -5.86
N GLY A 9 2.00 2.29 -6.07
CA GLY A 9 1.23 1.90 -7.25
C GLY A 9 -0.19 2.45 -7.26
N SER A 10 -0.85 2.36 -8.43
CA SER A 10 -2.25 2.71 -8.65
C SER A 10 -2.85 1.83 -9.76
N PRO A 11 -3.10 0.53 -9.49
CA PRO A 11 -3.68 -0.38 -10.48
C PRO A 11 -5.13 0.01 -10.81
N ALA A 12 -5.58 -0.38 -12.00
CA ALA A 12 -7.00 -0.27 -12.38
C ALA A 12 -7.85 -1.41 -11.81
N ASP A 13 -7.21 -2.57 -11.56
CA ASP A 13 -7.84 -3.76 -11.00
C ASP A 13 -7.72 -3.80 -9.47
N ASN A 14 -8.49 -4.69 -8.84
CA ASN A 14 -8.47 -4.91 -7.39
C ASN A 14 -7.28 -5.77 -6.90
N ASN A 15 -6.20 -5.86 -7.69
CA ASN A 15 -5.02 -6.64 -7.35
C ASN A 15 -3.74 -5.88 -7.71
N PHE A 16 -2.73 -5.95 -6.84
CA PHE A 16 -1.43 -5.31 -7.02
C PHE A 16 -0.32 -6.20 -6.49
N ALA A 17 0.73 -6.42 -7.28
CA ALA A 17 1.94 -7.09 -6.83
C ALA A 17 2.95 -6.05 -6.34
N VAL A 18 3.39 -6.18 -5.09
CA VAL A 18 4.48 -5.37 -4.54
C VAL A 18 5.78 -6.13 -4.73
N GLU A 19 6.73 -5.52 -5.45
CA GLU A 19 7.99 -6.16 -5.85
C GLU A 19 9.20 -5.47 -5.23
N ASN A 20 10.40 -6.06 -5.40
CA ASN A 20 11.68 -5.53 -4.93
C ASN A 20 11.74 -5.29 -3.41
N LEU A 21 11.00 -6.09 -2.64
CA LEU A 21 11.01 -6.05 -1.19
C LEU A 21 12.29 -6.72 -0.65
N ALA A 22 12.92 -6.09 0.34
CA ALA A 22 14.03 -6.70 1.08
C ALA A 22 13.57 -8.02 1.73
N SER A 23 14.45 -9.02 1.76
CA SER A 23 14.18 -10.30 2.43
C SER A 23 14.18 -10.14 3.95
N ASN A 24 13.41 -10.99 4.64
CA ASN A 24 13.30 -11.00 6.10
C ASN A 24 12.94 -9.62 6.72
N ALA A 25 12.17 -8.81 5.99
CA ALA A 25 11.76 -7.48 6.41
C ALA A 25 10.23 -7.42 6.60
N GLN A 26 9.80 -6.63 7.60
CA GLN A 26 8.39 -6.36 7.84
C GLN A 26 7.95 -5.11 7.08
N PHE A 27 6.75 -5.18 6.48
CA PHE A 27 6.14 -4.09 5.74
C PHE A 27 4.71 -3.84 6.22
N GLU A 28 4.32 -2.56 6.16
CA GLU A 28 2.96 -2.10 6.42
C GLU A 28 2.34 -1.60 5.11
N LEU A 29 1.14 -2.07 4.77
CA LEU A 29 0.39 -1.63 3.59
C LEU A 29 -0.99 -1.12 3.97
N SER A 30 -1.40 -0.06 3.29
CA SER A 30 -2.79 0.41 3.27
C SER A 30 -3.16 0.85 1.85
N VAL A 31 -4.45 0.75 1.53
CA VAL A 31 -4.97 1.05 0.20
C VAL A 31 -6.05 2.12 0.30
N SER A 32 -6.15 2.95 -0.73
CA SER A 32 -7.24 3.91 -0.93
C SER A 32 -7.81 3.72 -2.33
N ALA A 33 -9.09 4.06 -2.49
CA ALA A 33 -9.71 4.17 -3.80
C ALA A 33 -9.55 5.59 -4.33
N LEU A 34 -9.27 5.71 -5.63
CA LEU A 34 -9.12 6.99 -6.31
C LEU A 34 -10.14 7.09 -7.46
N ASN A 35 -10.85 8.21 -7.52
CA ASN A 35 -11.68 8.57 -8.68
C ASN A 35 -11.55 10.08 -8.97
N ASN A 36 -12.30 10.58 -9.95
CA ASN A 36 -12.25 12.00 -10.34
C ASN A 36 -12.76 12.98 -9.26
N GLY A 37 -13.41 12.47 -8.20
CA GLY A 37 -13.83 13.23 -7.03
C GLY A 37 -12.81 13.25 -5.89
N GLY A 38 -11.70 12.51 -6.02
CA GLY A 38 -10.61 12.47 -5.03
C GLY A 38 -10.32 11.07 -4.48
N GLU A 39 -9.53 11.05 -3.42
CA GLU A 39 -9.06 9.84 -2.75
C GLU A 39 -9.93 9.50 -1.53
N SER A 40 -10.26 8.23 -1.34
CA SER A 40 -10.95 7.76 -0.14
C SER A 40 -10.03 7.83 1.10
N PRO A 41 -10.59 7.70 2.32
CA PRO A 41 -9.79 7.30 3.48
C PRO A 41 -9.02 5.99 3.19
N ARG A 42 -7.84 5.86 3.80
CA ARG A 42 -7.03 4.63 3.75
C ARG A 42 -7.70 3.50 4.50
N SER A 43 -7.53 2.27 4.02
CA SER A 43 -7.93 1.05 4.72
C SER A 43 -7.19 0.90 6.06
N ALA A 44 -7.63 -0.07 6.87
CA ALA A 44 -6.79 -0.57 7.96
C ALA A 44 -5.43 -1.08 7.41
N VAL A 45 -4.39 -0.97 8.23
CA VAL A 45 -3.04 -1.43 7.88
C VAL A 45 -3.00 -2.95 7.90
N VAL A 46 -2.38 -3.53 6.87
CA VAL A 46 -1.99 -4.94 6.81
C VAL A 46 -0.48 -5.03 7.01
N ILE A 47 -0.06 -5.88 7.95
CA ILE A 47 1.36 -6.13 8.25
C ILE A 47 1.73 -7.51 7.73
N PHE A 48 2.83 -7.60 6.99
CA PHE A 48 3.38 -8.88 6.53
C PHE A 48 4.91 -8.85 6.56
N GLN A 49 5.53 -10.02 6.45
CA GLN A 49 6.97 -10.18 6.42
C GLN A 49 7.37 -10.99 5.18
N THR A 50 8.44 -10.57 4.52
CA THR A 50 9.05 -11.31 3.41
C THR A 50 9.90 -12.48 3.92
N ALA A 51 9.95 -13.56 3.14
CA ALA A 51 10.84 -14.70 3.38
C ALA A 51 12.32 -14.34 3.12
#